data_AF-A0A0D0AH55-F1
#
_entry.id   AF-A0A0D0AH55-F1
#
_cell.length_a   1.000
_cell.length_b   1.000
_cell.length_c   1.000
_cell.angle_alpha   90.00
_cell.angle_beta   90.00
_cell.angle_gamma   90.00
#
_symmetry.space_group_name_H-M   'P 1'
#
loop_
_entity.id
_entity.type
_entity.pdbx_description
1 polymer ?
#
loop_
_entity_poly.entity_id
_entity_poly.type
_entity_poly.pdbx_seq_one_letter_code
_entity_poly.pdbx_strand_id
1 'polypeptide(L)'
;MPGDADIDHEFISPQNDKFVLHDSKGFEPGEVDNLKIVRDFIDRRRNMSAPEHQLHAVWLCFEIPRAGGRFLETGTEEFLTLKSSGTLGNIPVIVVLTKYDALIARVKRTLDVDSLDGLSNDAIKNLAKNKAEAELKDICIGPLNEFARLDIPHAEISTHKDYRETLTRLIQITENCVGQHSAPEAAVMTSIAQRVHPGLKIKASIE
;
A
#
# COMPACT_ATOMS: atom_id res chain seq x y z
N MET A 1 1.34 12.48 19.06
CA MET A 1 0.95 13.66 18.28
C MET A 1 0.60 13.16 16.89
N PRO A 2 -0.51 13.59 16.29
CA PRO A 2 -0.76 13.35 14.87
C PRO A 2 0.46 13.82 14.07
N GLY A 3 0.83 13.07 13.03
CA GLY A 3 1.92 13.48 12.15
C GLY A 3 1.56 14.79 11.45
N ASP A 4 2.48 15.76 11.44
CA ASP A 4 2.29 16.96 10.64
C ASP A 4 2.77 16.67 9.21
N ALA A 5 1.85 16.15 8.40
CA ALA A 5 2.09 15.87 6.98
C ALA A 5 1.60 17.04 6.12
N ASP A 6 2.41 17.42 5.13
CA ASP A 6 2.05 18.38 4.08
C ASP A 6 2.07 17.66 2.73
N ILE A 7 0.89 17.52 2.11
CA ILE A 7 0.72 16.77 0.86
C ILE A 7 1.42 17.44 -0.33
N ASP A 8 1.64 18.76 -0.28
CA ASP A 8 2.36 19.47 -1.34
C ASP A 8 3.89 19.38 -1.16
N HIS A 9 4.38 18.90 -0.01
CA HIS A 9 5.79 18.61 0.19
C HIS A 9 6.24 17.38 -0.61
N GLU A 10 7.30 17.53 -1.39
CA GLU A 10 7.88 16.48 -2.23
C GLU A 10 9.05 15.80 -1.52
N PHE A 11 8.88 14.51 -1.22
CA PHE A 11 9.98 13.66 -0.79
C PHE A 11 10.64 13.02 -2.01
N ILE A 12 11.85 13.48 -2.32
CA ILE A 12 12.64 12.99 -3.46
C ILE A 12 13.78 12.12 -2.94
N SER A 13 13.90 10.92 -3.48
CA SER A 13 14.98 10.01 -3.11
C SER A 13 16.32 10.48 -3.70
N PRO A 14 17.42 10.56 -2.92
CA PRO A 14 18.75 10.80 -3.46
C PRO A 14 19.24 9.72 -4.43
N GLN A 15 18.62 8.54 -4.39
CA GLN A 15 18.96 7.41 -5.24
C GLN A 15 18.14 7.38 -6.52
N ASN A 16 17.00 8.08 -6.57
CA ASN A 16 16.15 8.17 -7.75
C ASN A 16 15.35 9.48 -7.71
N ASP A 17 15.85 10.50 -8.42
CA ASP A 17 15.24 11.82 -8.53
C ASP A 17 13.92 11.83 -9.32
N LYS A 18 13.59 10.72 -10.00
CA LYS A 18 12.33 10.51 -10.71
C LYS A 18 11.24 9.89 -9.84
N PHE A 19 11.59 9.45 -8.62
CA PHE A 19 10.62 8.97 -7.65
C PHE A 19 10.32 10.08 -6.65
N VAL A 20 9.11 10.64 -6.77
CA VAL A 20 8.58 11.68 -5.88
C VAL A 20 7.45 11.08 -5.06
N LEU A 21 7.58 11.16 -3.74
CA LEU A 21 6.56 10.73 -2.78
C LEU A 21 5.91 11.95 -2.14
N HIS A 22 4.58 11.90 -2.04
CA HIS A 22 3.76 12.86 -1.30
C HIS A 22 3.12 12.13 -0.12
N ASP A 23 3.12 12.75 1.05
CA ASP A 23 2.52 12.19 2.26
C ASP A 23 1.31 13.04 2.68
N SER A 24 0.16 12.40 2.86
CA SER A 24 -1.05 13.07 3.32
C SER A 24 -1.33 12.76 4.77
N LYS A 25 -2.07 13.64 5.45
CA LYS A 25 -2.69 13.30 6.73
C LYS A 25 -3.69 12.15 6.55
N GLY A 26 -3.90 11.38 7.62
CA GLY A 26 -4.84 10.25 7.64
C GLY A 26 -6.30 10.70 7.58
N PHE A 27 -7.22 9.75 7.51
CA PHE A 27 -8.67 10.01 7.47
C PHE A 27 -9.34 9.72 8.82
N GLU A 28 -8.70 10.15 9.91
CA GLU A 28 -9.17 9.84 11.27
C GLU A 28 -10.58 10.40 11.52
N PRO A 29 -11.41 9.74 12.35
CA PRO A 29 -12.75 10.20 12.67
C PRO A 29 -12.76 11.65 13.18
N GLY A 30 -13.46 12.54 12.46
CA GLY A 30 -13.55 13.97 12.78
C GLY A 30 -12.70 14.88 11.89
N GLU A 31 -11.80 14.32 11.06
CA GLU A 31 -10.95 15.09 10.14
C GLU A 31 -11.59 15.23 8.75
N VAL A 32 -12.67 16.02 8.68
CA VAL A 32 -13.48 16.21 7.46
C VAL A 32 -12.69 16.85 6.31
N ASP A 33 -11.71 17.69 6.62
CA ASP A 33 -10.98 18.46 5.60
C ASP A 33 -9.88 17.64 4.89
N ASN A 34 -9.37 16.56 5.50
CA ASN A 34 -8.24 15.81 4.95
C ASN A 34 -8.59 15.09 3.65
N LEU A 35 -9.78 14.49 3.56
CA LEU A 35 -10.23 13.86 2.32
C LEU A 35 -10.38 14.87 1.19
N LYS A 36 -10.88 16.08 1.51
CA LYS A 36 -10.98 17.17 0.55
C LYS A 36 -9.60 17.61 0.06
N ILE A 37 -8.63 17.77 0.96
CA ILE A 37 -7.24 18.11 0.62
C ILE A 37 -6.67 17.07 -0.35
N VAL A 38 -6.83 15.77 -0.04
CA VAL A 38 -6.36 14.68 -0.91
C VAL A 38 -7.04 14.70 -2.27
N ARG A 39 -8.37 14.86 -2.32
CA ARG A 39 -9.13 14.93 -3.58
C ARG A 39 -8.67 16.12 -4.43
N ASP A 40 -8.59 17.30 -3.84
CA ASP A 40 -8.21 18.52 -4.54
C ASP A 40 -6.74 18.44 -5.01
N PHE A 41 -5.85 17.77 -4.26
CA PHE A 41 -4.47 17.47 -4.70
C PHE A 41 -4.44 16.52 -5.90
N ILE A 42 -5.18 15.41 -5.86
CA ILE A 42 -5.29 14.46 -6.98
C ILE A 42 -5.81 15.20 -8.22
N ASP A 43 -6.86 16.02 -8.07
CA ASP A 43 -7.44 16.79 -9.16
C ASP A 43 -6.49 17.87 -9.71
N ARG A 44 -5.67 18.51 -8.88
CA ARG A 44 -4.62 19.43 -9.36
C ARG A 44 -3.56 18.68 -10.16
N ARG A 45 -2.99 17.62 -9.58
CA ARG A 45 -1.86 16.88 -10.18
C ARG A 45 -2.25 16.17 -11.47
N ARG A 46 -3.44 15.56 -11.55
CA ARG A 46 -3.91 14.89 -12.79
C ARG A 46 -4.10 15.85 -13.98
N ASN A 47 -4.32 17.15 -13.72
CA ASN A 47 -4.57 18.15 -14.74
C ASN A 47 -3.31 18.92 -15.15
N MET A 48 -2.13 18.56 -14.61
CA MET A 48 -0.87 19.16 -15.03
C MET A 48 -0.50 18.70 -16.44
N SER A 49 0.00 19.61 -17.27
CA SER A 49 0.34 19.30 -18.67
C SER A 49 1.60 18.45 -18.81
N ALA A 50 2.54 18.59 -17.87
CA ALA A 50 3.82 17.91 -17.87
C ALA A 50 3.71 16.58 -17.09
N PRO A 51 3.93 15.41 -17.73
CA PRO A 51 3.79 14.11 -17.08
C PRO A 51 4.62 13.96 -15.80
N GLU A 52 5.81 14.55 -15.75
CA GLU A 52 6.70 14.53 -14.58
C GLU A 52 6.10 15.19 -13.33
N HIS A 53 5.10 16.05 -13.49
CA HIS A 53 4.39 16.68 -12.37
C HIS A 53 3.04 16.03 -12.08
N GLN A 54 2.57 15.11 -12.93
CA GLN A 54 1.34 14.37 -12.71
C GLN A 54 1.49 13.34 -11.60
N LEU A 55 0.37 13.05 -10.92
CA LEU A 55 0.32 11.97 -9.94
C LEU A 55 0.08 10.64 -10.66
N HIS A 56 0.98 9.68 -10.44
CA HIS A 56 1.02 8.43 -11.21
C HIS A 56 0.28 7.26 -10.53
N ALA A 57 0.22 7.26 -9.20
CA ALA A 57 -0.48 6.26 -8.40
C ALA A 57 -0.76 6.81 -7.01
N VAL A 58 -1.72 6.21 -6.31
CA VAL A 58 -2.03 6.48 -4.90
C VAL A 58 -1.89 5.18 -4.11
N TRP A 59 -1.13 5.23 -3.02
CA TRP A 59 -1.12 4.17 -2.02
C TRP A 59 -2.12 4.52 -0.92
N LEU A 60 -3.17 3.70 -0.79
CA LEU A 60 -4.15 3.82 0.29
C LEU A 60 -3.74 2.87 1.41
N CYS A 61 -3.09 3.41 2.45
CA CYS A 61 -2.49 2.64 3.53
C CYS A 61 -3.50 2.33 4.64
N PHE A 62 -3.54 1.06 5.05
CA PHE A 62 -4.31 0.60 6.20
C PHE A 62 -3.39 -0.12 7.17
N GLU A 63 -3.62 0.05 8.47
CA GLU A 63 -3.11 -0.89 9.46
C GLU A 63 -4.00 -2.15 9.46
N ILE A 64 -3.39 -3.33 9.37
CA ILE A 64 -4.15 -4.58 9.49
C ILE A 64 -4.82 -4.62 10.88
N PRO A 65 -6.16 -4.74 10.97
CA PRO A 65 -6.86 -4.65 12.24
C PRO A 65 -6.41 -5.66 13.28
N ARG A 66 -6.54 -5.27 14.54
CA ARG A 66 -6.31 -6.11 15.72
C ARG A 66 -7.61 -6.26 16.50
N ALA A 67 -7.83 -7.44 17.07
CA ALA A 67 -8.92 -7.72 18.02
C ALA A 67 -10.33 -7.28 17.54
N GLY A 68 -10.64 -7.47 16.26
CA GLY A 68 -11.96 -7.15 15.70
C GLY A 68 -12.20 -5.66 15.41
N GLY A 69 -11.14 -4.85 15.34
CA GLY A 69 -11.25 -3.47 14.86
C GLY A 69 -11.83 -3.37 13.43
N ARG A 70 -12.51 -2.27 13.13
CA ARG A 70 -13.09 -2.03 11.81
C ARG A 70 -11.96 -1.77 10.81
N PHE A 71 -11.99 -2.45 9.66
CA PHE A 71 -11.02 -2.23 8.59
C PHE A 71 -11.30 -0.93 7.82
N LEU A 72 -12.56 -0.68 7.49
CA LEU A 72 -12.99 0.52 6.75
C LEU A 72 -13.54 1.57 7.72
N GLU A 73 -12.84 2.70 7.80
CA GLU A 73 -13.30 3.91 8.48
C GLU A 73 -14.02 4.84 7.51
N THR A 74 -14.84 5.76 8.03
CA THR A 74 -15.73 6.62 7.21
C THR A 74 -14.98 7.39 6.12
N GLY A 75 -13.85 8.03 6.44
CA GLY A 75 -13.12 8.79 5.43
C GLY A 75 -12.52 7.92 4.33
N THR A 76 -12.17 6.66 4.65
CA THR A 76 -11.68 5.71 3.66
C THR A 76 -12.82 5.10 2.82
N GLU A 77 -14.00 4.86 3.42
CA GLU A 77 -15.22 4.49 2.70
C GLU A 77 -15.59 5.58 1.68
N GLU A 78 -15.48 6.86 2.06
CA GLU A 78 -15.72 7.98 1.16
C GLU A 78 -14.67 8.06 0.04
N PHE A 79 -13.37 7.91 0.35
CA PHE A 79 -12.31 7.86 -0.66
C PHE A 79 -12.54 6.74 -1.69
N LEU A 80 -12.87 5.53 -1.23
CA LEU A 80 -13.19 4.39 -2.10
C LEU A 80 -14.42 4.66 -2.95
N THR A 81 -15.44 5.35 -2.41
CA THR A 81 -16.61 5.78 -3.18
C THR A 81 -16.23 6.77 -4.29
N LEU A 82 -15.33 7.72 -4.00
CA LEU A 82 -14.79 8.64 -5.02
C LEU A 82 -14.01 7.88 -6.11
N LYS A 83 -13.29 6.82 -5.75
CA LYS A 83 -12.60 5.96 -6.72
C LYS A 83 -13.58 5.18 -7.59
N SER A 84 -14.56 4.51 -6.99
CA SER A 84 -15.51 3.63 -7.71
C SER A 84 -16.52 4.41 -8.56
N SER A 85 -16.85 5.65 -8.17
CA SER A 85 -17.66 6.57 -8.99
C SER A 85 -16.90 7.17 -10.18
N GLY A 86 -15.58 7.00 -10.24
CA GLY A 86 -14.72 7.60 -11.27
C GLY A 86 -14.39 9.08 -11.00
N THR A 87 -14.76 9.64 -9.85
CA THR A 87 -14.49 11.03 -9.49
C THR A 87 -12.99 11.31 -9.46
N LEU A 88 -12.20 10.39 -8.90
CA LEU A 88 -10.72 10.48 -8.89
C LEU A 88 -10.08 10.23 -10.28
N GLY A 89 -10.89 9.97 -11.31
CA GLY A 89 -10.43 9.61 -12.63
C GLY A 89 -9.81 8.22 -12.71
N ASN A 90 -8.91 8.05 -13.67
CA ASN A 90 -8.24 6.78 -13.97
C ASN A 90 -6.96 6.58 -13.16
N ILE A 91 -6.72 7.38 -12.11
CA ILE A 91 -5.52 7.22 -11.31
C ILE A 91 -5.52 5.84 -10.62
N PRO A 92 -4.43 5.06 -10.72
CA PRO A 92 -4.29 3.82 -9.99
C PRO A 92 -4.35 4.06 -8.48
N VAL A 93 -5.17 3.27 -7.78
CA VAL A 93 -5.16 3.19 -6.32
C VAL A 93 -4.73 1.78 -5.94
N ILE A 94 -3.76 1.68 -5.03
CA ILE A 94 -3.22 0.41 -4.53
C ILE A 94 -3.43 0.41 -3.02
N VAL A 95 -4.05 -0.64 -2.49
CA VAL A 95 -4.21 -0.80 -1.05
C VAL A 95 -2.93 -1.36 -0.43
N VAL A 96 -2.43 -0.70 0.60
CA VAL A 96 -1.20 -1.10 1.30
C VAL A 96 -1.55 -1.52 2.72
N LEU A 97 -1.44 -2.82 3.01
CA LEU A 97 -1.81 -3.42 4.29
C LEU A 97 -0.57 -3.51 5.17
N THR A 98 -0.42 -2.56 6.09
CA THR A 98 0.77 -2.39 6.92
C THR A 98 0.75 -3.28 8.16
N LYS A 99 1.93 -3.43 8.79
CA LYS A 99 2.16 -4.26 9.99
C LYS A 99 1.87 -5.75 9.77
N TYR A 100 2.21 -6.27 8.58
CA TYR A 100 2.05 -7.68 8.25
C TYR A 100 2.80 -8.64 9.20
N ASP A 101 3.97 -8.22 9.71
CA ASP A 101 4.71 -8.94 10.74
C ASP A 101 3.90 -9.15 12.02
N ALA A 102 3.10 -8.15 12.41
CA ALA A 102 2.25 -8.23 13.59
C ALA A 102 1.10 -9.23 13.39
N LEU A 103 0.53 -9.31 12.17
CA LEU A 103 -0.44 -10.34 11.80
C LEU A 103 0.19 -11.73 11.91
N ILE A 104 1.36 -11.95 11.29
CA ILE A 104 2.05 -13.24 11.35
C ILE A 104 2.38 -13.63 12.80
N ALA A 105 2.86 -12.68 13.60
CA ALA A 105 3.16 -12.93 15.01
C ALA A 105 1.90 -13.28 15.82
N ARG A 106 0.76 -12.63 15.55
CA ARG A 106 -0.53 -12.97 16.15
C ARG A 106 -0.94 -14.40 15.77
N VAL A 107 -0.93 -14.70 14.48
CA VAL A 107 -1.30 -16.03 13.96
C VAL A 107 -0.46 -17.13 14.58
N LYS A 108 0.87 -16.95 14.65
CA LYS A 108 1.78 -17.92 15.28
C LYS A 108 1.44 -18.23 16.74
N ARG A 109 1.01 -17.23 17.52
CA ARG A 109 0.59 -17.43 18.92
C ARG A 109 -0.72 -18.21 19.06
N THR A 110 -1.52 -18.26 18.01
CA THR A 110 -2.80 -19.00 17.96
C THR A 110 -2.68 -20.37 17.28
N LEU A 111 -1.47 -20.76 16.86
CA LEU A 111 -1.25 -22.12 16.39
C LEU A 111 -1.26 -23.04 17.61
N ASP A 112 -2.06 -24.09 17.52
CA ASP A 112 -2.17 -25.10 18.56
C ASP A 112 -0.85 -25.86 18.70
N VAL A 113 -0.42 -26.11 19.94
CA VAL A 113 0.88 -26.74 20.24
C VAL A 113 0.90 -28.16 19.67
N ASP A 114 -0.24 -28.86 19.70
CA ASP A 114 -0.40 -30.19 19.13
C ASP A 114 -0.32 -30.18 17.59
N SER A 115 -0.67 -29.06 16.95
CA SER A 115 -0.53 -28.86 15.50
C SER A 115 0.90 -28.55 15.07
N LEU A 116 1.81 -28.35 16.03
CA LEU A 116 3.21 -27.99 15.78
C LEU A 116 4.19 -29.14 16.04
N ASP A 117 3.74 -30.21 16.72
CA ASP A 117 4.62 -31.32 17.11
C ASP A 117 5.18 -32.05 15.86
N GLY A 118 6.49 -32.30 15.89
CA GLY A 118 7.23 -32.92 14.79
C GLY A 118 7.38 -32.08 13.50
N LEU A 119 6.86 -30.86 13.43
CA LEU A 119 7.00 -30.01 12.24
C LEU A 119 8.35 -29.30 12.17
N SER A 120 8.86 -29.13 10.95
CA SER A 120 10.03 -28.30 10.71
C SER A 120 9.69 -26.81 10.88
N ASN A 121 10.70 -26.00 11.17
CA ASN A 121 10.54 -24.54 11.25
C ASN A 121 9.93 -23.93 9.98
N ASP A 122 10.23 -24.49 8.80
CA ASP A 122 9.68 -23.99 7.54
C ASP A 122 8.23 -24.41 7.33
N ALA A 123 7.84 -25.61 7.79
CA ALA A 123 6.44 -26.02 7.81
C ALA A 123 5.60 -25.11 8.72
N ILE A 124 6.12 -24.76 9.90
CA ILE A 124 5.48 -23.84 10.85
C ILE A 124 5.33 -22.43 10.23
N LYS A 125 6.37 -21.94 9.54
CA LYS A 125 6.30 -20.65 8.82
C LYS A 125 5.24 -20.66 7.72
N ASN A 126 5.19 -21.71 6.90
CA ASN A 126 4.21 -21.84 5.83
C ASN A 126 2.78 -21.92 6.39
N LEU A 127 2.58 -22.69 7.48
CA LEU A 127 1.29 -22.76 8.16
C LEU A 127 0.84 -21.39 8.67
N ALA A 128 1.74 -20.66 9.33
CA ALA A 128 1.46 -19.31 9.79
C ALA A 128 1.14 -18.35 8.64
N LYS A 129 1.85 -18.46 7.51
CA LYS A 129 1.59 -17.65 6.31
C LYS A 129 0.22 -17.94 5.72
N ASN A 130 -0.13 -19.21 5.52
CA ASN A 130 -1.43 -19.61 4.98
C ASN A 130 -2.59 -19.16 5.88
N LYS A 131 -2.43 -19.29 7.20
CA LYS A 131 -3.45 -18.83 8.16
C LYS A 131 -3.56 -17.30 8.18
N ALA A 132 -2.43 -16.58 8.06
CA ALA A 132 -2.45 -15.13 7.90
C ALA A 132 -3.10 -14.67 6.60
N GLU A 133 -2.85 -15.34 5.48
CA GLU A 133 -3.51 -15.04 4.20
C GLU A 133 -5.03 -15.26 4.28
N ALA A 134 -5.48 -16.34 4.93
CA ALA A 134 -6.90 -16.58 5.16
C ALA A 134 -7.53 -15.50 6.04
N GLU A 135 -6.87 -15.13 7.14
CA GLU A 135 -7.34 -14.08 8.05
C GLU A 135 -7.37 -12.71 7.37
N LEU A 136 -6.35 -12.36 6.58
CA LEU A 136 -6.31 -11.13 5.80
C LEU A 136 -7.44 -11.04 4.78
N LYS A 137 -7.73 -12.17 4.11
CA LYS A 137 -8.83 -12.25 3.16
C LYS A 137 -10.17 -11.98 3.85
N ASP A 138 -10.37 -12.54 5.03
CA ASP A 138 -11.61 -12.37 5.80
C ASP A 138 -11.77 -10.95 6.34
N ILE A 139 -10.71 -10.37 6.92
CA ILE A 139 -10.83 -9.10 7.66
C ILE A 139 -10.51 -7.84 6.84
N CYS A 140 -9.79 -7.98 5.71
CA CYS A 140 -9.40 -6.84 4.87
C CYS A 140 -9.93 -6.97 3.44
N ILE A 141 -9.50 -8.01 2.70
CA ILE A 141 -9.71 -8.08 1.24
C ILE A 141 -11.18 -8.31 0.88
N GLY A 142 -11.86 -9.21 1.58
CA GLY A 142 -13.30 -9.46 1.41
C GLY A 142 -14.12 -8.17 1.60
N PRO A 143 -14.03 -7.53 2.78
CA PRO A 143 -14.71 -6.26 3.04
C PRO A 143 -14.36 -5.15 2.04
N LEU A 144 -13.09 -5.04 1.64
CA LEU A 144 -12.64 -4.07 0.63
C LEU A 144 -13.36 -4.29 -0.71
N ASN A 145 -13.34 -5.52 -1.20
CA ASN A 145 -13.90 -5.86 -2.50
C ASN A 145 -15.43 -5.76 -2.50
N GLU A 146 -16.09 -6.14 -1.40
CA GLU A 146 -17.53 -6.00 -1.22
C GLU A 146 -17.95 -4.51 -1.25
N PHE A 147 -17.21 -3.67 -0.53
CA PHE A 147 -17.50 -2.24 -0.45
C PHE A 147 -17.19 -1.52 -1.77
N ALA A 148 -15.95 -1.65 -2.28
CA ALA A 148 -15.51 -0.91 -3.46
C ALA A 148 -16.14 -1.44 -4.75
N ARG A 149 -16.59 -2.71 -4.77
CA ARG A 149 -17.07 -3.43 -5.96
C ARG A 149 -16.06 -3.41 -7.11
N LEU A 150 -14.77 -3.34 -6.76
CA LEU A 150 -13.63 -3.30 -7.66
C LEU A 150 -12.58 -4.28 -7.13
N ASP A 151 -11.87 -4.93 -8.03
CA ASP A 151 -10.66 -5.68 -7.68
C ASP A 151 -9.49 -4.69 -7.58
N ILE A 152 -9.32 -4.10 -6.39
CA ILE A 152 -8.26 -3.12 -6.15
C ILE A 152 -6.96 -3.88 -5.86
N PRO A 153 -5.87 -3.60 -6.59
CA PRO A 153 -4.56 -4.19 -6.30
C PRO A 153 -4.16 -3.89 -4.85
N HIS A 154 -3.62 -4.89 -4.16
CA HIS A 154 -3.19 -4.74 -2.77
C HIS A 154 -1.84 -5.42 -2.52
N ALA A 155 -1.13 -4.92 -1.52
CA ALA A 155 0.09 -5.51 -1.01
C ALA A 155 0.13 -5.44 0.51
N GLU A 156 0.47 -6.54 1.17
CA GLU A 156 0.82 -6.57 2.58
C GLU A 156 2.26 -6.14 2.72
N ILE A 157 2.57 -5.26 3.68
CA ILE A 157 3.93 -4.76 3.90
C ILE A 157 4.37 -4.84 5.34
N SER A 158 5.67 -5.03 5.52
CA SER A 158 6.35 -4.85 6.79
C SER A 158 7.77 -4.34 6.55
N THR A 159 8.22 -3.44 7.42
CA THR A 159 9.61 -2.95 7.44
C THR A 159 10.54 -3.89 8.20
N HIS A 160 10.01 -4.92 8.86
CA HIS A 160 10.81 -5.90 9.58
C HIS A 160 11.67 -6.70 8.59
N LYS A 161 12.94 -6.94 8.96
CA LYS A 161 13.98 -7.51 8.08
C LYS A 161 13.60 -8.86 7.45
N ASP A 162 12.77 -9.63 8.13
CA ASP A 162 12.33 -10.97 7.68
C ASP A 162 11.25 -10.89 6.58
N TYR A 163 10.70 -9.70 6.31
CA TYR A 163 9.60 -9.50 5.37
C TYR A 163 9.96 -8.49 4.26
N ARG A 164 11.25 -8.24 4.00
CA ARG A 164 11.69 -7.27 2.98
C ARG A 164 11.16 -7.60 1.57
N GLU A 165 10.88 -8.86 1.29
CA GLU A 165 10.23 -9.30 0.05
C GLU A 165 8.87 -8.65 -0.20
N THR A 166 8.16 -8.25 0.87
CA THR A 166 6.88 -7.54 0.78
C THR A 166 7.02 -6.16 0.14
N LEU A 167 8.12 -5.46 0.40
CA LEU A 167 8.41 -4.17 -0.22
C LEU A 167 8.68 -4.33 -1.73
N THR A 168 9.41 -5.39 -2.12
CA THR A 168 9.60 -5.74 -3.53
C THR A 168 8.26 -6.00 -4.22
N ARG A 169 7.33 -6.66 -3.53
CA ARG A 169 5.99 -6.92 -4.07
C ARG A 169 5.19 -5.63 -4.27
N LEU A 170 5.20 -4.70 -3.31
CA LEU A 170 4.55 -3.39 -3.45
C LEU A 170 5.11 -2.62 -4.65
N ILE A 171 6.43 -2.62 -4.81
CA ILE A 171 7.11 -1.98 -5.94
C ILE A 171 6.60 -2.55 -7.26
N GLN A 172 6.62 -3.89 -7.41
CA GLN A 172 6.16 -4.57 -8.63
C GLN A 172 4.69 -4.27 -8.95
N ILE A 173 3.81 -4.28 -7.95
CA ILE A 173 2.40 -3.93 -8.14
C ILE A 173 2.28 -2.49 -8.62
N THR A 174 3.01 -1.57 -7.99
CA THR A 174 3.01 -0.15 -8.35
C THR A 174 3.49 0.06 -9.78
N GLU A 175 4.61 -0.54 -10.17
CA GLU A 175 5.15 -0.48 -11.54
C GLU A 175 4.15 -1.01 -12.56
N ASN A 176 3.52 -2.16 -12.30
CA ASN A 176 2.54 -2.75 -13.20
C ASN A 176 1.31 -1.85 -13.35
N CYS A 177 0.81 -1.30 -12.24
CA CYS A 177 -0.29 -0.35 -12.26
C CYS A 177 0.08 0.91 -13.06
N VAL A 178 1.20 1.56 -12.74
CA VAL A 178 1.62 2.78 -13.45
C VAL A 178 1.85 2.49 -14.95
N GLY A 179 2.52 1.39 -15.29
CA GLY A 179 2.82 1.02 -16.67
C GLY A 179 1.59 0.73 -17.52
N GLN A 180 0.55 0.13 -16.95
CA GLN A 180 -0.73 -0.11 -17.65
C GLN A 180 -1.54 1.17 -17.86
N HIS A 181 -1.38 2.16 -16.98
CA HIS A 181 -2.18 3.38 -16.99
C HIS A 181 -1.49 4.56 -17.67
N SER A 182 -0.18 4.45 -17.92
CA SER A 182 0.62 5.48 -18.60
C SER A 182 0.63 5.27 -20.11
N ALA A 183 0.83 6.35 -20.87
CA ALA A 183 1.21 6.24 -22.29
C ALA A 183 2.51 5.41 -22.42
N PRO A 184 2.75 4.70 -23.53
CA PRO A 184 3.85 3.73 -23.67
C PRO A 184 5.23 4.26 -23.28
N GLU A 185 5.48 5.56 -23.49
CA GLU A 185 6.74 6.24 -23.21
C GLU A 185 7.00 6.42 -21.70
N ALA A 186 5.98 6.76 -20.92
CA ALA A 186 6.08 6.90 -19.47
C ALA A 186 6.23 5.54 -18.75
N ALA A 187 5.62 4.48 -19.31
CA ALA A 187 5.81 3.10 -18.82
C ALA A 187 7.27 2.61 -19.00
N VAL A 188 7.91 2.96 -20.12
CA VAL A 188 9.33 2.65 -20.38
C VAL A 188 10.24 3.44 -19.44
N MET A 189 9.98 4.73 -19.21
CA MET A 189 10.77 5.55 -18.30
C MET A 189 10.67 5.09 -16.84
N THR A 190 9.48 4.68 -16.39
CA THR A 190 9.27 4.09 -15.06
C THR A 190 10.06 2.80 -14.90
N SER A 191 9.96 1.90 -15.89
CA SER A 191 10.70 0.63 -15.91
C SER A 191 12.22 0.85 -15.87
N ILE A 192 12.74 1.86 -16.58
CA ILE A 192 14.18 2.16 -16.59
C ILE A 192 14.63 2.77 -15.26
N ALA A 193 13.89 3.74 -14.71
CA ALA A 193 14.23 4.39 -13.45
C ALA A 193 14.33 3.38 -12.30
N GLN A 194 13.45 2.37 -12.29
CA GLN A 194 13.43 1.36 -11.24
C GLN A 194 14.40 0.19 -11.50
N ARG A 195 14.64 -0.22 -12.75
CA ARG A 195 15.61 -1.29 -13.09
C ARG A 195 17.07 -0.93 -12.81
N VAL A 196 17.41 0.35 -12.70
CA VAL A 196 18.75 0.78 -12.29
C VAL A 196 19.03 0.42 -10.81
N HIS A 197 18.01 0.04 -10.02
CA HIS A 197 18.15 -0.09 -8.55
C HIS A 197 17.64 -1.34 -7.79
N PRO A 198 17.06 -2.43 -8.34
CA PRO A 198 16.55 -3.50 -7.46
C PRO A 198 17.68 -4.32 -6.81
N GLY A 199 18.82 -4.47 -7.49
CA GLY A 199 19.89 -5.38 -7.08
C GLY A 199 20.92 -4.81 -6.09
N LEU A 200 20.92 -3.50 -5.82
CA LEU A 200 22.09 -2.85 -5.21
C LEU A 200 21.88 -2.05 -3.92
N LYS A 201 20.66 -1.83 -3.42
CA LYS A 201 20.47 -0.99 -2.20
C LYS A 201 19.48 -1.51 -1.16
N ILE A 202 19.47 -2.81 -0.91
CA ILE A 202 18.94 -3.38 0.34
C ILE A 202 19.92 -3.16 1.53
N LYS A 203 21.18 -2.78 1.27
CA LYS A 203 22.21 -2.57 2.32
C LYS A 203 22.45 -1.13 2.79
N ALA A 204 21.78 -0.12 2.23
CA ALA A 204 22.13 1.28 2.51
C ALA A 204 21.05 2.12 3.22
N SER A 205 19.96 1.50 3.70
CA SER A 205 18.86 2.23 4.36
C SER A 205 18.50 1.66 5.75
N ILE A 206 19.43 0.97 6.40
CA ILE A 206 19.34 0.64 7.83
C ILE A 206 20.70 0.97 8.44
N GLU A 207 20.88 2.25 8.76
CA GLU A 207 21.65 2.74 9.91
C GLU A 207 20.76 3.71 10.67
#